data_AF-A0A4R5U8M1-F1
#
_entry.id   AF-A0A4R5U8M1-F1
#
_cell.length_a   1.000
_cell.length_b   1.000
_cell.length_c   1.000
_cell.angle_alpha   90.00
_cell.angle_beta   90.00
_cell.angle_gamma   90.00
#
_symmetry.space_group_name_H-M   'P 1'
#
loop_
_entity.id
_entity.type
_entity.pdbx_description
1 polymer ?
#
loop_
_entity_poly.entity_id
_entity_poly.type
_entity_poly.pdbx_seq_one_letter_code
_entity_poly.pdbx_strand_id
1 'polypeptide(L)'
;MSTLSAPPPRLNPLSYVIFGSRWLQLPLYLGLIVAQCVYVFLFLKELWHLVHGANSLTEQGIMLLVLGLIDVVMISNLLVMVIVGGYETFVSRLGLHNHPDQPEWLSHVNASVLKVKLAMAIIGISSIHLLKTFIAAGEVGLPVCGSTDFIAAATAHAQAIAAGLTLAAPACTKVTTAGVMWQTIIHGGFILSAIGIAYTDRLMTQGAAKREHIGH
;
A
#
# COMPACT_ATOMS: atom_id res chain seq x y z
N MET A 1 3.54 -11.10 65.72
CA MET A 1 3.48 -12.25 64.79
C MET A 1 3.88 -11.74 63.41
N SER A 2 5.00 -12.22 62.91
CA SER A 2 5.69 -11.77 61.70
C SER A 2 5.01 -12.33 60.45
N THR A 3 4.62 -11.47 59.50
CA THR A 3 4.05 -11.89 58.22
C THR A 3 5.18 -12.36 57.29
N LEU A 4 5.21 -13.66 56.98
CA LEU A 4 6.16 -14.25 56.04
C LEU A 4 5.80 -13.81 54.62
N SER A 5 6.69 -13.04 53.98
CA SER A 5 6.57 -12.65 52.57
C SER A 5 6.82 -13.87 51.68
N ALA A 6 5.85 -14.25 50.85
CA ALA A 6 6.01 -15.32 49.87
C ALA A 6 7.06 -14.93 48.79
N PRO A 7 7.87 -15.86 48.27
CA PRO A 7 8.84 -15.58 47.22
C PRO A 7 8.14 -15.29 45.87
N PRO A 8 8.68 -14.36 45.05
CA PRO A 8 8.06 -14.02 43.77
C PRO A 8 8.08 -15.22 42.80
N PRO A 9 7.01 -15.41 42.00
CA PRO A 9 6.93 -16.52 41.06
C PRO A 9 8.01 -16.39 39.97
N ARG A 10 8.74 -17.48 39.70
CA ARG A 10 9.74 -17.55 38.63
C ARG A 10 9.01 -17.69 37.29
N LEU A 11 9.11 -16.69 36.42
CA LEU A 11 8.49 -16.70 35.11
C LEU A 11 9.17 -17.76 34.22
N ASN A 12 8.34 -18.58 33.56
CA ASN A 12 8.77 -19.65 32.65
C ASN A 12 9.56 -19.03 31.47
N PRO A 13 10.74 -19.56 31.06
CA PRO A 13 11.56 -18.96 29.99
C PRO A 13 10.82 -18.75 28.66
N LEU A 14 9.81 -19.57 28.36
CA LEU A 14 8.92 -19.39 27.21
C LEU A 14 8.14 -18.06 27.29
N SER A 15 7.66 -17.69 28.48
CA SER A 15 6.98 -16.42 28.72
C SER A 15 7.93 -15.24 28.51
N TYR A 16 9.19 -15.34 28.94
CA TYR A 16 10.20 -14.28 28.73
C TYR A 16 10.46 -14.02 27.24
N VAL A 17 10.54 -15.08 26.42
CA VAL A 17 10.69 -14.97 24.96
C VAL A 17 9.45 -14.34 24.31
N ILE A 18 8.25 -14.78 24.71
CA ILE A 18 6.99 -14.23 24.19
C ILE A 18 6.83 -12.74 24.56
N PHE A 19 7.15 -12.35 25.79
CA PHE A 19 7.10 -10.94 26.22
C PHE A 19 8.22 -10.10 25.57
N GLY A 20 9.41 -10.65 25.38
CA GLY A 20 10.54 -9.99 24.72
C GLY A 20 10.33 -9.74 23.23
N SER A 21 9.52 -10.57 22.56
CA SER A 21 9.21 -10.41 21.12
C SER A 21 8.61 -9.05 20.75
N ARG A 22 7.97 -8.36 21.70
CA ARG A 22 7.38 -7.02 21.50
C ARG A 22 8.43 -5.94 21.23
N TRP A 23 9.61 -6.07 21.83
CA TRP A 23 10.71 -5.13 21.60
C TRP A 23 11.29 -5.23 20.20
N LEU A 24 11.13 -6.37 19.52
CA LEU A 24 11.52 -6.54 18.12
C LEU A 24 10.62 -5.73 17.16
N GLN A 25 9.40 -5.39 17.56
CA GLN A 25 8.46 -4.62 16.73
C GLN A 25 8.77 -3.11 16.75
N LEU A 26 9.35 -2.59 17.84
CA LEU A 26 9.76 -1.17 17.95
C LEU A 26 10.74 -0.73 16.84
N PRO A 27 11.88 -1.40 16.59
CA PRO A 27 12.81 -1.00 15.52
C PRO A 27 12.21 -1.14 14.13
N LEU A 28 11.25 -2.06 13.92
CA LEU A 28 10.52 -2.16 12.66
C LEU A 28 9.65 -0.92 12.43
N TYR A 29 8.90 -0.46 13.43
CA TYR A 29 8.13 0.78 13.32
C TYR A 29 9.02 2.00 13.10
N LEU A 30 10.18 2.07 13.76
CA LEU A 30 11.17 3.12 13.51
C LEU A 30 11.66 3.08 12.06
N GLY A 31 11.95 1.88 11.53
CA GLY A 31 12.30 1.69 10.12
C GLY A 31 11.20 2.15 9.16
N LEU A 32 9.93 1.87 9.46
CA LEU A 32 8.80 2.35 8.67
C LEU A 32 8.65 3.88 8.71
N ILE A 33 8.94 4.54 9.84
CA ILE A 33 8.98 6.01 9.93
C ILE A 33 10.09 6.58 9.05
N VAL A 34 11.29 5.99 9.08
CA VAL A 34 12.39 6.42 8.19
C VAL A 34 12.00 6.23 6.73
N ALA A 35 11.39 5.11 6.36
CA ALA A 35 10.86 4.88 5.01
C ALA A 35 9.82 5.94 4.62
N GLN A 36 8.93 6.30 5.55
CA GLN A 36 7.95 7.37 5.36
C GLN A 36 8.63 8.72 5.07
N CYS A 37 9.71 9.06 5.78
CA CYS A 37 10.49 10.27 5.50
C CYS A 37 11.12 10.25 4.09
N VAL A 38 11.62 9.10 3.63
CA VAL A 38 12.15 8.94 2.27
C VAL A 38 11.06 9.16 1.23
N TYR A 39 9.84 8.63 1.44
CA TYR A 39 8.71 8.89 0.55
C TYR A 39 8.30 10.36 0.50
N VAL A 40 8.31 11.07 1.64
CA VAL A 40 8.06 12.52 1.67
C VAL A 40 9.11 13.26 0.86
N PHE A 41 10.39 12.90 0.98
CA PHE A 41 11.44 13.49 0.17
C PHE A 41 11.25 13.22 -1.34
N LEU A 42 10.90 11.98 -1.72
CA LEU A 42 10.60 11.64 -3.11
C LEU A 42 9.41 12.46 -3.64
N PHE A 43 8.35 12.61 -2.86
CA PHE A 43 7.20 13.44 -3.21
C PHE A 43 7.61 14.89 -3.50
N LEU A 44 8.42 15.50 -2.63
CA LEU A 44 8.91 16.87 -2.83
C LEU A 44 9.77 16.98 -4.10
N LYS A 45 10.60 15.98 -4.39
CA LYS A 45 11.42 15.95 -5.60
C LYS A 45 10.58 15.85 -6.88
N GLU A 46 9.61 14.93 -6.92
CA GLU A 46 8.70 14.76 -8.06
C GLU A 46 7.83 16.01 -8.25
N LEU A 47 7.35 16.62 -7.16
CA LEU A 47 6.58 17.86 -7.20
C LEU A 47 7.42 19.01 -7.75
N TRP A 48 8.67 19.13 -7.31
CA TRP A 48 9.59 20.12 -7.83
C TRP A 48 9.81 19.94 -9.35
N HIS A 49 10.00 18.69 -9.79
CA HIS A 49 10.16 18.35 -11.20
C HIS A 49 8.91 18.71 -12.02
N LEU A 50 7.71 18.44 -11.50
CA LEU A 50 6.45 18.81 -12.12
C LEU A 50 6.33 20.34 -12.27
N VAL A 51 6.57 21.08 -11.19
CA VAL A 51 6.43 22.55 -11.18
C VAL A 51 7.41 23.23 -12.13
N HIS A 52 8.68 22.80 -12.13
CA HIS A 52 9.70 23.39 -13.00
C HIS A 52 9.63 22.88 -14.45
N GLY A 53 9.11 21.68 -14.66
CA GLY A 53 8.93 21.07 -15.98
C GLY A 53 7.64 21.48 -16.68
N ALA A 54 6.66 22.07 -15.98
CA ALA A 54 5.28 22.27 -16.46
C ALA A 54 5.19 22.98 -17.83
N ASN A 55 6.06 23.94 -18.12
CA ASN A 55 6.06 24.67 -19.39
C ASN A 55 6.63 23.88 -20.58
N SER A 56 7.29 22.76 -20.31
CA SER A 56 8.00 21.93 -21.30
C SER A 56 7.42 20.51 -21.44
N LEU A 57 6.61 20.08 -20.48
CA LEU A 57 6.00 18.76 -20.46
C LEU A 57 4.73 18.74 -21.33
N THR A 58 4.51 17.62 -22.01
CA THR A 58 3.25 17.37 -22.72
C THR A 58 2.11 17.11 -21.72
N GLU A 59 0.85 17.26 -22.15
CA GLU A 59 -0.33 16.97 -21.32
C GLU A 59 -0.29 15.56 -20.72
N GLN A 60 0.12 14.56 -21.53
CA GLN A 60 0.32 13.19 -21.06
C GLN A 60 1.44 13.08 -20.02
N GLY A 61 2.56 13.80 -20.20
CA GLY A 61 3.66 13.82 -19.24
C GLY A 61 3.24 14.40 -17.88
N ILE A 62 2.49 15.52 -17.90
CA ILE A 62 1.94 16.14 -16.68
C ILE A 62 0.99 15.16 -15.97
N MET A 63 0.08 14.52 -16.70
CA MET A 63 -0.84 13.52 -16.14
C MET A 63 -0.08 12.35 -15.48
N LEU A 64 0.96 11.81 -16.12
CA LEU A 64 1.74 10.70 -15.55
C LEU A 64 2.53 11.10 -14.29
N LEU A 65 3.07 12.31 -14.23
CA LEU A 65 3.72 12.86 -13.04
C LEU A 65 2.72 13.02 -11.89
N VAL A 66 1.53 13.55 -12.16
CA VAL A 66 0.46 13.67 -11.15
C VAL A 66 0.02 12.29 -10.65
N LEU A 67 -0.15 11.30 -11.54
CA LEU A 67 -0.45 9.92 -11.13
C LEU A 67 0.63 9.34 -10.21
N GLY A 68 1.91 9.65 -10.46
CA GLY A 68 3.01 9.26 -9.60
C GLY A 68 2.96 9.91 -8.22
N LEU A 69 2.64 11.22 -8.15
CA LEU A 69 2.48 11.93 -6.89
C LEU A 69 1.31 11.38 -6.06
N ILE A 70 0.19 11.03 -6.70
CA ILE A 70 -0.96 10.41 -6.03
C ILE A 70 -0.56 9.06 -5.41
N ASP A 71 0.23 8.26 -6.11
CA ASP A 71 0.68 6.95 -5.63
C ASP A 71 1.52 7.06 -4.35
N VAL A 72 2.49 7.97 -4.32
CA VAL A 72 3.34 8.19 -3.13
C VAL A 72 2.51 8.60 -1.91
N VAL A 73 1.51 9.48 -2.10
CA VAL A 73 0.62 9.93 -1.00
C VAL A 73 -0.23 8.78 -0.47
N MET A 74 -0.71 7.93 -1.36
CA MET A 74 -1.58 6.84 -0.99
C MET A 74 -0.84 5.71 -0.25
N ILE A 75 0.38 5.37 -0.69
CA ILE A 75 1.27 4.45 0.04
C ILE A 75 1.59 5.04 1.43
N SER A 76 1.86 6.35 1.50
CA SER A 76 2.12 7.05 2.76
C SER A 76 0.96 6.95 3.75
N ASN A 77 -0.27 7.13 3.27
CA ASN A 77 -1.46 7.00 4.12
C ASN A 77 -1.65 5.59 4.68
N LEU A 78 -1.33 4.55 3.89
CA LEU A 78 -1.31 3.17 4.39
C LEU A 78 -0.21 2.94 5.42
N LEU A 79 1.01 3.44 5.17
CA LEU A 79 2.12 3.28 6.10
C LEU A 79 1.80 3.89 7.46
N VAL A 80 1.23 5.09 7.50
CA VAL A 80 0.79 5.73 8.75
C VAL A 80 -0.25 4.87 9.46
N MET A 81 -1.25 4.35 8.75
CA MET A 81 -2.27 3.45 9.32
C MET A 81 -1.65 2.18 9.93
N VAL A 82 -0.65 1.58 9.25
CA VAL A 82 0.05 0.38 9.72
C VAL A 82 0.94 0.67 10.93
N ILE A 83 1.67 1.79 10.91
CA ILE A 83 2.55 2.21 12.02
C ILE A 83 1.72 2.44 13.27
N VAL A 84 0.66 3.26 13.18
CA VAL A 84 -0.17 3.63 14.34
C VAL A 84 -0.94 2.41 14.86
N GLY A 85 -1.63 1.67 13.99
CA GLY A 85 -2.41 0.50 14.41
C GLY A 85 -1.54 -0.64 14.94
N GLY A 86 -0.35 -0.84 14.36
CA GLY A 86 0.62 -1.82 14.83
C GLY A 86 1.21 -1.44 16.19
N TYR A 87 1.63 -0.19 16.34
CA TYR A 87 2.15 0.32 17.61
C TYR A 87 1.11 0.21 18.73
N GLU A 88 -0.14 0.59 18.47
CA GLU A 88 -1.25 0.46 19.43
C GLU A 88 -1.48 -1.00 19.86
N THR A 89 -1.46 -1.92 18.90
CA THR A 89 -1.78 -3.34 19.14
C THR A 89 -0.68 -4.08 19.89
N PHE A 90 0.59 -3.85 19.54
CA PHE A 90 1.70 -4.70 19.99
C PHE A 90 2.62 -4.05 21.02
N VAL A 91 2.80 -2.72 20.97
CA VAL A 91 3.71 -1.98 21.85
C VAL A 91 2.94 -1.23 22.96
N SER A 92 1.82 -0.59 22.64
CA SER A 92 1.07 0.28 23.56
C SER A 92 0.29 -0.47 24.64
N ARG A 93 -0.10 -1.74 24.44
CA ARG A 93 -0.80 -2.49 25.49
C ARG A 93 0.15 -2.97 26.60
N LEU A 94 0.36 -2.09 27.58
CA LEU A 94 0.47 -2.38 29.02
C LEU A 94 0.20 -1.09 29.84
N GLY A 95 -1.06 -0.89 30.26
CA GLY A 95 -1.37 -0.26 31.56
C GLY A 95 -1.91 1.18 31.61
N LEU A 96 -3.17 1.41 31.24
CA LEU A 96 -3.96 2.55 31.75
C LEU A 96 -5.32 2.07 32.25
N HIS A 97 -5.32 1.09 33.17
CA HIS A 97 -6.44 1.03 34.12
C HIS A 97 -6.28 2.25 35.05
N ASN A 98 -7.32 3.11 35.08
CA ASN A 98 -7.53 4.17 36.08
C ASN A 98 -6.94 5.59 35.87
N HIS A 99 -6.83 6.11 34.63
CA HIS A 99 -6.50 7.54 34.42
C HIS A 99 -7.72 8.30 33.85
N PRO A 100 -8.10 9.47 34.42
CA PRO A 100 -9.27 10.26 34.00
C PRO A 100 -9.18 10.86 32.58
N ASP A 101 -8.01 10.79 31.94
CA ASP A 101 -7.76 11.27 30.57
C ASP A 101 -7.53 10.09 29.59
N GLN A 102 -8.43 9.11 29.60
CA GLN A 102 -8.54 8.18 28.48
C GLN A 102 -9.30 8.86 27.34
N PRO A 103 -8.70 9.05 26.16
CA PRO A 103 -9.42 9.70 25.09
C PRO A 103 -10.34 8.67 24.38
N GLU A 104 -11.61 9.05 24.20
CA GLU A 104 -12.78 8.20 23.84
C GLU A 104 -12.66 7.43 22.51
N TRP A 105 -11.66 7.74 21.67
CA TRP A 105 -11.44 7.14 20.35
C TRP A 105 -10.85 5.72 20.37
N LEU A 106 -10.28 5.24 21.49
CA LEU A 106 -9.57 3.94 21.55
C LEU A 106 -10.48 2.76 21.94
N SER A 107 -11.67 3.02 22.50
CA SER A 107 -12.65 1.98 22.86
C SER A 107 -13.64 1.66 21.74
N HIS A 108 -13.74 2.53 20.72
CA HIS A 108 -14.63 2.38 19.57
C HIS A 108 -13.88 2.12 18.24
N VAL A 109 -12.61 1.66 18.27
CA VAL A 109 -11.98 1.17 17.03
C VAL A 109 -12.58 -0.20 16.69
N ASN A 110 -13.77 -0.20 16.10
CA ASN A 110 -14.47 -1.39 15.63
C ASN A 110 -13.59 -2.09 14.59
N ALA A 111 -13.14 -3.31 14.91
CA ALA A 111 -12.27 -4.11 14.05
C ALA A 111 -12.83 -4.27 12.63
N SER A 112 -14.15 -4.20 12.45
CA SER A 112 -14.80 -4.21 11.14
C SER A 112 -14.56 -2.92 10.35
N VAL A 113 -14.62 -1.75 10.99
CA VAL A 113 -14.33 -0.46 10.36
C VAL A 113 -12.86 -0.38 9.95
N LEU A 114 -11.96 -0.94 10.75
CA LEU A 114 -10.53 -1.00 10.43
C LEU A 114 -10.25 -1.88 9.21
N LYS A 115 -10.90 -3.04 9.10
CA LYS A 115 -10.79 -3.96 7.95
C LYS A 115 -11.31 -3.33 6.65
N VAL A 116 -12.46 -2.65 6.71
CA VAL A 116 -13.05 -1.96 5.56
C VAL A 116 -12.16 -0.81 5.09
N LYS A 117 -11.63 0.01 6.02
CA LYS A 117 -10.71 1.11 5.69
C LYS A 117 -9.43 0.61 5.02
N LEU A 118 -8.86 -0.50 5.50
CA LEU A 118 -7.68 -1.11 4.89
C LEU A 118 -7.98 -1.63 3.48
N ALA A 119 -9.10 -2.34 3.29
CA ALA A 119 -9.49 -2.88 1.99
C ALA A 119 -9.73 -1.77 0.95
N MET A 120 -10.41 -0.69 1.32
CA MET A 120 -10.64 0.46 0.45
C MET A 120 -9.34 1.15 0.03
N ALA A 121 -8.39 1.28 0.96
CA ALA A 121 -7.09 1.86 0.66
C ALA A 121 -6.27 0.96 -0.29
N ILE A 122 -6.29 -0.37 -0.12
CA ILE A 122 -5.63 -1.32 -1.04
C ILE A 122 -6.26 -1.28 -2.44
N ILE A 123 -7.59 -1.20 -2.54
CA ILE A 123 -8.29 -1.05 -3.83
C ILE A 123 -7.86 0.24 -4.51
N GLY A 124 -7.87 1.37 -3.79
CA GLY A 124 -7.42 2.66 -4.31
C GLY A 124 -6.01 2.58 -4.88
N ILE A 125 -5.10 1.89 -4.18
CA ILE A 125 -3.72 1.70 -4.64
C ILE A 125 -3.63 0.94 -5.94
N SER A 126 -4.34 -0.17 -5.98
CA SER A 126 -4.39 -1.00 -7.17
C SER A 126 -5.02 -0.26 -8.36
N SER A 127 -6.05 0.58 -8.14
CA SER A 127 -6.71 1.36 -9.20
C SER A 127 -5.78 2.40 -9.84
N ILE A 128 -5.02 3.14 -9.03
CA ILE A 128 -4.12 4.20 -9.54
C ILE A 128 -2.97 3.59 -10.34
N HIS A 129 -2.40 2.49 -9.86
CA HIS A 129 -1.41 1.73 -10.61
C HIS A 129 -1.97 1.22 -11.94
N LEU A 130 -3.21 0.71 -11.93
CA LEU A 130 -3.88 0.20 -13.13
C LEU A 130 -4.11 1.33 -14.14
N LEU A 131 -4.57 2.50 -13.68
CA LEU A 131 -4.75 3.67 -14.53
C LEU A 131 -3.43 4.12 -15.19
N LYS A 132 -2.32 4.14 -14.44
CA LYS A 132 -0.99 4.45 -14.98
C LYS A 132 -0.58 3.46 -16.08
N THR A 133 -0.78 2.16 -15.84
CA THR A 133 -0.49 1.12 -16.83
C THR A 133 -1.39 1.23 -18.06
N PHE A 134 -2.67 1.56 -17.91
CA PHE A 134 -3.61 1.73 -19.04
C PHE A 134 -3.30 2.95 -19.90
N ILE A 135 -2.87 4.06 -19.30
CA ILE A 135 -2.41 5.24 -20.04
C ILE A 135 -1.14 4.90 -20.82
N ALA A 136 -0.20 4.19 -20.20
CA ALA A 136 1.01 3.70 -20.87
C ALA A 136 0.72 2.60 -21.91
N ALA A 137 -0.43 1.92 -21.80
CA ALA A 137 -0.85 0.88 -22.73
C ALA A 137 -1.27 1.40 -24.11
N GLY A 138 -1.33 2.73 -24.33
CA GLY A 138 -1.43 3.30 -25.68
C GLY A 138 -0.27 2.89 -26.61
N GLU A 139 0.82 2.36 -26.04
CA GLU A 139 1.96 1.77 -26.74
C GLU A 139 1.86 0.24 -26.94
N VAL A 140 0.76 -0.40 -26.51
CA VAL A 140 0.55 -1.85 -26.66
C VAL A 140 0.46 -2.19 -28.14
N GLY A 141 1.49 -2.87 -28.63
CA GLY A 141 1.71 -3.13 -30.05
C GLY A 141 3.16 -2.86 -30.47
N LEU A 142 3.88 -2.01 -29.71
CA LEU A 142 5.33 -1.90 -29.84
C LEU A 142 6.02 -3.14 -29.28
N PRO A 143 7.19 -3.53 -29.84
CA PRO A 143 7.98 -4.62 -29.27
C PRO A 143 8.46 -4.24 -27.86
N VAL A 144 8.56 -5.25 -26.99
CA VAL A 144 9.06 -5.04 -25.62
C VAL A 144 10.52 -4.62 -25.66
N CYS A 145 10.90 -3.59 -24.89
CA CYS A 145 12.29 -3.14 -24.86
C CYS A 145 13.24 -4.28 -24.48
N GLY A 146 14.19 -4.59 -25.38
CA GLY A 146 15.15 -5.69 -25.21
C GLY A 146 14.66 -7.07 -25.67
N SER A 147 13.46 -7.19 -26.25
CA SER A 147 13.02 -8.43 -26.90
C SER A 147 13.77 -8.70 -28.20
N THR A 148 13.72 -9.94 -28.67
CA THR A 148 14.25 -10.32 -30.00
C THR A 148 13.66 -9.48 -31.12
N ASP A 149 12.37 -9.16 -31.03
CA ASP A 149 11.66 -8.36 -32.04
C ASP A 149 12.13 -6.90 -32.02
N PHE A 150 12.42 -6.35 -30.84
CA PHE A 150 13.03 -5.03 -30.72
C PHE A 150 14.45 -5.02 -31.26
N ILE A 151 15.25 -6.04 -30.96
CA ILE A 151 16.63 -6.16 -31.48
C ILE A 151 16.61 -6.26 -33.00
N ALA A 152 15.71 -7.07 -33.57
CA ALA A 152 15.53 -7.17 -35.01
C ALA A 152 15.14 -5.82 -35.63
N ALA A 153 14.16 -5.12 -35.04
CA ALA A 153 13.76 -3.77 -35.49
C ALA A 153 14.91 -2.75 -35.37
N ALA A 154 15.72 -2.82 -34.30
CA ALA A 154 16.88 -1.95 -34.11
C ALA A 154 18.00 -2.23 -35.10
N THR A 155 18.27 -3.50 -35.42
CA THR A 155 19.26 -3.87 -36.45
C THR A 155 18.82 -3.43 -37.85
N ALA A 156 17.53 -3.58 -38.18
CA ALA A 156 16.97 -3.11 -39.44
C ALA A 156 17.02 -1.58 -39.55
N HIS A 157 16.76 -0.87 -38.46
CA HIS A 157 16.90 0.59 -38.39
C HIS A 157 18.34 1.05 -38.60
N ALA A 158 19.31 0.40 -37.95
CA ALA A 158 20.73 0.70 -38.13
C ALA A 158 21.19 0.47 -39.58
N GLN A 159 20.71 -0.58 -40.24
CA GLN A 159 20.97 -0.85 -41.66
C GLN A 159 20.35 0.22 -42.57
N ALA A 160 19.12 0.67 -42.28
CA ALA A 160 18.47 1.73 -43.05
C ALA A 160 19.20 3.08 -42.93
N ILE A 161 19.71 3.42 -41.74
CA ILE A 161 20.56 4.61 -41.55
C ILE A 161 21.88 4.46 -42.31
N ALA A 162 22.51 3.29 -42.26
CA ALA A 162 23.73 3.03 -43.04
C ALA A 162 23.48 3.13 -44.56
N ALA A 163 22.25 2.86 -45.01
CA ALA A 163 21.81 3.06 -46.40
C ALA A 163 21.42 4.52 -46.73
N GLY A 164 21.61 5.47 -45.81
CA GLY A 164 21.36 6.89 -46.02
C GLY A 164 19.93 7.35 -45.78
N LEU A 165 19.04 6.50 -45.25
CA LEU A 165 17.68 6.91 -44.87
C LEU A 165 17.66 7.54 -43.47
N THR A 166 16.96 8.67 -43.33
CA THR A 166 16.71 9.30 -42.03
C THR A 166 15.35 8.85 -41.49
N LEU A 167 15.36 7.94 -40.53
CA LEU A 167 14.15 7.38 -39.89
C LEU A 167 14.20 7.61 -38.39
N ALA A 168 13.03 7.80 -37.77
CA ALA A 168 12.92 7.89 -36.31
C ALA A 168 13.42 6.60 -35.64
N ALA A 169 14.00 6.72 -34.45
CA ALA A 169 14.46 5.56 -33.68
C ALA A 169 13.30 4.59 -33.41
N PRO A 170 13.54 3.26 -33.43
CA PRO A 170 12.50 2.28 -33.16
C PRO A 170 12.00 2.46 -31.72
N ALA A 171 10.69 2.67 -31.59
CA ALA A 171 10.05 2.76 -30.28
C ALA A 171 9.87 1.37 -29.68
N CYS A 172 9.95 1.28 -28.36
CA CYS A 172 9.70 0.05 -27.61
C CYS A 172 8.89 0.38 -26.37
N THR A 173 8.14 -0.60 -25.86
CA THR A 173 7.38 -0.42 -24.63
C THR A 173 7.91 -1.32 -23.50
N LYS A 174 7.74 -0.88 -22.26
CA LYS A 174 7.94 -1.72 -21.07
C LYS A 174 6.64 -2.38 -20.60
N VAL A 175 5.50 -1.97 -21.16
CA VAL A 175 4.18 -2.48 -20.81
C VAL A 175 3.92 -3.76 -21.59
N THR A 176 3.55 -4.84 -20.89
CA THR A 176 3.23 -6.12 -21.53
C THR A 176 1.73 -6.40 -21.42
N THR A 177 1.14 -6.98 -22.46
CA THR A 177 -0.28 -7.39 -22.45
C THR A 177 -0.58 -8.33 -21.28
N ALA A 178 0.34 -9.27 -21.00
CA ALA A 178 0.23 -10.17 -19.85
C ALA A 178 0.26 -9.40 -18.52
N GLY A 179 1.13 -8.39 -18.39
CA GLY A 179 1.18 -7.53 -17.21
C GLY A 179 -0.12 -6.76 -16.99
N VAL A 180 -0.65 -6.10 -18.03
CA VAL A 180 -1.92 -5.37 -17.95
C VAL A 180 -3.08 -6.30 -17.60
N MET A 181 -3.13 -7.49 -18.21
CA MET A 181 -4.15 -8.50 -17.95
C MET A 181 -4.12 -8.96 -16.49
N TRP A 182 -2.96 -9.39 -15.99
CA TRP A 182 -2.83 -9.85 -14.59
C TRP A 182 -3.11 -8.74 -13.59
N GLN A 183 -2.67 -7.51 -13.87
CA GLN A 183 -2.99 -6.36 -13.04
C GLN A 183 -4.50 -6.10 -12.97
N THR A 184 -5.21 -6.23 -14.10
CA THR A 184 -6.68 -6.10 -14.15
C THR A 184 -7.39 -7.22 -13.38
N ILE A 185 -6.93 -8.47 -13.52
CA ILE A 185 -7.48 -9.63 -12.80
C ILE A 185 -7.29 -9.45 -11.29
N ILE A 186 -6.08 -9.08 -10.85
CA ILE A 186 -5.76 -8.86 -9.44
C ILE A 186 -6.62 -7.71 -8.87
N HIS A 187 -6.77 -6.62 -9.62
CA HIS A 187 -7.61 -5.50 -9.21
C HIS A 187 -9.08 -5.92 -9.03
N GLY A 188 -9.63 -6.69 -9.98
CA GLY A 188 -10.95 -7.29 -9.84
C GLY A 188 -11.07 -8.17 -8.61
N GLY A 189 -10.03 -8.97 -8.31
CA GLY A 189 -9.93 -9.77 -7.09
C GLY A 189 -9.99 -8.93 -5.80
N PHE A 190 -9.29 -7.79 -5.74
CA PHE A 190 -9.36 -6.88 -4.59
C PHE A 190 -10.76 -6.27 -4.40
N ILE A 191 -11.43 -5.87 -5.48
CA ILE A 191 -12.81 -5.36 -5.42
C ILE A 191 -13.75 -6.44 -4.89
N LEU A 192 -13.69 -7.65 -5.43
CA LEU A 192 -14.48 -8.79 -4.96
C LEU A 192 -14.22 -9.09 -3.47
N SER A 193 -12.96 -8.99 -3.04
CA SER A 193 -12.58 -9.19 -1.64
C SER A 193 -13.19 -8.14 -0.72
N ALA A 194 -13.17 -6.86 -1.09
CA ALA A 194 -13.79 -5.81 -0.28
C ALA A 194 -15.32 -5.95 -0.21
N ILE A 195 -15.97 -6.34 -1.31
CA ILE A 195 -17.39 -6.69 -1.30
C ILE A 195 -17.65 -7.85 -0.34
N GLY A 196 -16.82 -8.89 -0.35
CA GLY A 196 -16.91 -10.02 0.58
C GLY A 196 -16.75 -9.60 2.05
N ILE A 197 -15.79 -8.72 2.35
CA ILE A 197 -15.60 -8.17 3.70
C ILE A 197 -16.84 -7.37 4.14
N ALA A 198 -17.36 -6.48 3.29
CA ALA A 198 -18.56 -5.71 3.60
C ALA A 198 -19.80 -6.60 3.78
N TYR A 199 -19.94 -7.65 2.96
CA TYR A 199 -21.05 -8.59 3.04
C TYR A 199 -21.01 -9.43 4.33
N THR A 200 -19.84 -9.98 4.68
CA THR A 200 -19.67 -10.75 5.93
C THR A 200 -19.91 -9.87 7.16
N ASP A 201 -19.43 -8.63 7.15
CA ASP A 201 -19.68 -7.68 8.24
C ASP A 201 -21.18 -7.35 8.40
N ARG A 202 -21.88 -7.15 7.29
CA ARG A 202 -23.34 -6.96 7.28
C ARG A 202 -24.08 -8.16 7.87
N LEU A 203 -23.70 -9.39 7.49
CA LEU A 203 -24.30 -10.62 8.04
C LEU A 203 -24.08 -10.74 9.55
N MET A 204 -22.88 -10.44 10.04
CA MET A 204 -22.59 -10.49 11.48
C MET A 204 -23.41 -9.47 12.26
N THR A 205 -23.56 -8.26 11.74
CA THR A 205 -24.32 -7.18 12.38
C THR A 205 -25.83 -7.46 12.38
N GLN A 206 -26.38 -7.99 11.28
CA GLN A 206 -27.80 -8.37 11.19
C GLN A 206 -28.15 -9.59 12.07
N GLY A 207 -27.21 -10.53 12.24
CA GLY A 207 -27.38 -11.68 13.12
C GLY A 207 -27.46 -11.31 14.61
N ALA A 208 -26.76 -10.25 15.02
CA ALA A 208 -26.82 -9.72 16.38
C ALA A 208 -28.16 -9.06 16.70
N ALA A 209 -28.63 -8.15 15.82
CA ALA A 209 -29.90 -7.44 16.00
C ALA A 209 -31.13 -8.37 16.04
N LYS A 210 -31.11 -9.47 15.26
CA LYS A 210 -32.19 -10.47 15.26
C LYS A 210 -32.26 -11.29 16.56
N ARG A 211 -31.15 -11.46 17.28
CA ARG A 211 -31.12 -12.22 18.55
C ARG A 211 -31.67 -11.40 19.73
N GLU A 212 -31.42 -10.09 19.76
CA GLU A 212 -32.01 -9.20 20.78
C GLU A 212 -33.54 -9.13 20.66
N HIS A 213 -34.07 -9.14 19.44
CA HIS A 213 -35.51 -9.05 19.20
C HIS A 213 -36.32 -10.31 19.58
N ILE A 214 -35.65 -11.46 19.77
CA ILE A 214 -36.28 -12.74 20.17
C ILE A 214 -36.12 -12.97 21.70
N GLY A 215 -35.23 -12.21 22.35
CA GLY A 215 -34.99 -12.28 23.80
C GLY A 215 -35.91 -11.40 24.65
N HIS A 216 -36.86 -10.69 24.03
CA HIS A 216 -37.89 -9.87 24.68
C HIS A 216 -39.28 -10.45 24.47
#